data_AF-A0A1J4KUT7-F1
#
_entry.id   AF-A0A1J4KUT7-F1
#
_cell.length_a   1.000
_cell.length_b   1.000
_cell.length_c   1.000
_cell.angle_alpha   90.00
_cell.angle_beta   90.00
_cell.angle_gamma   90.00
#
_symmetry.space_group_name_H-M   'P 1'
#
loop_
_entity.id
_entity.type
_entity.pdbx_description
1 polymer ?
#
loop_
_entity_poly.entity_id
_entity_poly.type
_entity_poly.pdbx_seq_one_letter_code
_entity_poly.pdbx_strand_id
1 'polypeptide(L)'
;MKAGLDLQMPGPATHDINKLIKAVQNGALDQKVLDQSVTKMLELIFRHIDNKHDATFDRDAHHKLSREICEETVVLMKNEENILPLKKEQKVAFIGEYAEKPRFQGGGSSYINTSQLPSALDAAKEFGVIVQYARAFSSEKDEATEEEIAAAVELAKSVDVAVVFAGLPEDYETEGLDRQHINMPSVQNRVIAEVSKANPNTVVVLHNGGVVLMPWLDGVKGLVELYLGGQAVGQVTVDVLYGKVNPSGHLTESWPKRVEDNPAWLDFPGHSDKVFYLESIFVGYRYYDAKSMEVVFPFGHGLSYTTFEYSNLRVSKEEFNDNEEIEVTVDIKNTGAVAGRAVAQLYVSDKTNAALRPPKELKGFGKVLLQPGETKSVTMKLNKRSFAWYNPEIKDWYCETGNYDILIGESSRKIHLTKTVKVTSTANIIKFVTINTTYMDMLRNPITAPLIQQMLDENPTQKAIMESDNPDNEFYRICVRGAPVRALILFFPFDGDYIDNLIERANKLIKESLEK
;
A
#
# COMPACT_ATOMS: atom_id res chain seq x y z
N MET A 1 -7.47 -31.16 9.12
CA MET A 1 -8.67 -31.66 8.43
C MET A 1 -9.98 -31.02 8.91
N LYS A 2 -10.44 -31.17 10.16
CA LYS A 2 -11.71 -30.53 10.63
C LYS A 2 -11.78 -29.01 10.40
N ALA A 3 -10.63 -28.32 10.49
CA ALA A 3 -10.51 -26.89 10.21
C ALA A 3 -10.42 -26.52 8.71
N GLY A 4 -10.51 -27.49 7.80
CA GLY A 4 -10.49 -27.27 6.35
C GLY A 4 -9.15 -27.53 5.63
N LEU A 5 -8.08 -27.91 6.33
CA LEU A 5 -6.81 -28.31 5.68
C LEU A 5 -6.95 -29.68 4.99
N ASP A 6 -6.89 -29.67 3.66
CA ASP A 6 -7.11 -30.84 2.78
C ASP A 6 -5.82 -31.65 2.49
N LEU A 7 -4.66 -31.00 2.44
CA LEU A 7 -3.35 -31.64 2.16
C LEU A 7 -2.25 -31.11 3.09
N GLN A 8 -1.50 -32.01 3.72
CA GLN A 8 -0.30 -31.70 4.49
C GLN A 8 0.95 -31.85 3.59
N MET A 9 1.88 -30.90 3.67
CA MET A 9 3.17 -30.94 2.97
C MET A 9 4.32 -30.54 3.93
N PRO A 10 5.56 -31.04 3.72
CA PRO A 10 5.97 -32.05 2.73
C PRO A 10 5.62 -33.49 3.15
N GLY A 11 5.77 -34.44 2.23
CA GLY A 11 5.58 -35.88 2.48
C GLY A 11 6.86 -36.70 2.30
N PRO A 12 6.86 -37.98 2.71
CA PRO A 12 5.75 -38.71 3.34
C PRO A 12 5.65 -38.45 4.87
N ALA A 13 4.48 -38.01 5.34
CA ALA A 13 4.18 -37.74 6.75
C ALA A 13 3.58 -38.97 7.46
N THR A 14 4.30 -40.10 7.47
CA THR A 14 3.79 -41.42 7.92
C THR A 14 3.13 -41.40 9.30
N HIS A 15 3.69 -40.63 10.25
CA HIS A 15 3.12 -40.47 11.59
C HIS A 15 1.71 -39.86 11.55
N ASP A 16 1.55 -38.78 10.80
CA ASP A 16 0.28 -38.06 10.73
C ASP A 16 -0.77 -38.81 9.89
N ILE A 17 -0.33 -39.56 8.86
CA ILE A 17 -1.19 -40.51 8.13
C ILE A 17 -1.75 -41.56 9.10
N ASN A 18 -0.91 -42.16 9.94
CA ASN A 18 -1.35 -43.16 10.92
C ASN A 18 -2.29 -42.56 11.98
N LYS A 19 -2.06 -41.31 12.41
CA LYS A 19 -3.01 -40.60 13.29
C LYS A 19 -4.36 -40.40 12.60
N LEU A 20 -4.37 -39.99 11.33
CA LEU A 20 -5.58 -39.78 10.56
C LEU A 20 -6.39 -41.08 10.42
N ILE A 21 -5.73 -42.19 10.05
CA ILE A 21 -6.37 -43.52 9.96
C ILE A 21 -6.99 -43.91 11.30
N LYS A 22 -6.23 -43.80 12.39
CA LYS A 22 -6.73 -44.12 13.74
C LYS A 22 -7.91 -43.24 14.13
N ALA A 23 -7.85 -41.94 13.84
CA ALA A 23 -8.91 -41.00 14.16
C ALA A 23 -10.21 -41.31 13.42
N VAL A 24 -10.14 -41.80 12.18
CA VAL A 24 -11.34 -42.27 11.46
C VAL A 24 -11.83 -43.59 12.06
N GLN A 25 -10.93 -44.56 12.25
CA GLN A 25 -11.28 -45.90 12.76
C GLN A 25 -11.92 -45.88 14.15
N ASN A 26 -11.48 -44.96 15.02
CA ASN A 26 -12.03 -44.83 16.38
C ASN A 26 -13.16 -43.78 16.49
N GLY A 27 -13.58 -43.16 15.38
CA GLY A 27 -14.66 -42.18 15.33
C GLY A 27 -14.30 -40.77 15.82
N ALA A 28 -13.04 -40.48 16.18
CA ALA A 28 -12.60 -39.13 16.52
C ALA A 28 -12.67 -38.15 15.34
N LEU A 29 -12.65 -38.66 14.11
CA LEU A 29 -12.90 -37.94 12.86
C LEU A 29 -14.00 -38.65 12.08
N ASP A 30 -15.09 -37.94 11.77
CA ASP A 30 -16.12 -38.46 10.86
C ASP A 30 -15.49 -38.70 9.48
N GLN A 31 -15.67 -39.91 8.95
CA GLN A 31 -15.17 -40.29 7.63
C GLN A 31 -15.65 -39.32 6.53
N LYS A 32 -16.85 -38.73 6.67
CA LYS A 32 -17.35 -37.72 5.72
C LYS A 32 -16.41 -36.52 5.55
N VAL A 33 -15.71 -36.12 6.62
CA VAL A 33 -14.74 -35.02 6.56
C VAL A 33 -13.51 -35.44 5.75
N LEU A 34 -13.07 -36.69 5.90
CA LEU A 34 -11.99 -37.25 5.07
C LEU A 34 -12.44 -37.34 3.60
N ASP A 35 -13.63 -37.89 3.35
CA ASP A 35 -14.18 -38.06 2.00
C ASP A 35 -14.30 -36.70 1.27
N GLN A 36 -14.66 -35.63 1.98
CA GLN A 36 -14.69 -34.26 1.43
C GLN A 36 -13.30 -33.78 0.99
N SER A 37 -12.28 -33.92 1.84
CA SER A 37 -10.90 -33.55 1.47
C SER A 37 -10.36 -34.40 0.32
N VAL A 38 -10.64 -35.71 0.33
CA VAL A 38 -10.26 -36.62 -0.77
C VAL A 38 -10.97 -36.22 -2.07
N THR A 39 -12.26 -35.88 -2.01
CA THR A 39 -13.02 -35.44 -3.19
C THR A 39 -12.39 -34.22 -3.83
N LYS A 40 -12.06 -33.17 -3.05
CA LYS A 40 -11.38 -31.97 -3.57
C LYS A 40 -10.01 -32.28 -4.18
N MET A 41 -9.25 -33.18 -3.55
CA MET A 41 -7.95 -33.61 -4.09
C MET A 41 -8.11 -34.37 -5.41
N LEU A 42 -9.10 -35.25 -5.50
CA LEU A 42 -9.43 -35.96 -6.73
C LEU A 42 -9.94 -35.01 -7.82
N GLU A 43 -10.77 -34.02 -7.48
CA GLU A 43 -11.20 -32.97 -8.41
C GLU A 43 -10.01 -32.18 -8.97
N LEU A 44 -9.04 -31.83 -8.13
CA LEU A 44 -7.81 -31.18 -8.55
C LEU A 44 -6.99 -32.09 -9.48
N ILE A 45 -6.84 -33.37 -9.13
CA ILE A 45 -6.10 -34.37 -9.91
C ILE A 45 -6.78 -34.59 -11.27
N PHE A 46 -8.10 -34.77 -11.31
CA PHE A 46 -8.85 -34.97 -12.55
C PHE A 46 -8.83 -33.71 -13.41
N ARG A 47 -9.00 -32.52 -12.82
CA ARG A 47 -8.81 -31.26 -13.56
C ARG A 47 -7.42 -31.18 -14.19
N HIS A 48 -6.37 -31.62 -13.49
CA HIS A 48 -5.04 -31.66 -14.07
C HIS A 48 -4.94 -32.69 -15.20
N ILE A 49 -5.40 -33.93 -15.00
CA ILE A 49 -5.34 -35.01 -15.99
C ILE A 49 -6.10 -34.64 -17.26
N ASP A 50 -7.33 -34.12 -17.12
CA ASP A 50 -8.20 -33.76 -18.23
C ASP A 50 -7.65 -32.58 -19.07
N ASN A 51 -6.83 -31.72 -18.47
CA ASN A 51 -6.22 -30.57 -19.12
C ASN A 51 -4.72 -30.74 -19.36
N LYS A 52 -4.17 -31.94 -19.11
CA LYS A 52 -2.74 -32.20 -19.25
C LYS A 52 -2.36 -32.14 -20.73
N HIS A 53 -1.42 -31.27 -21.03
CA HIS A 53 -0.80 -31.15 -22.34
C HIS A 53 0.70 -31.02 -22.17
N ASP A 54 1.45 -31.38 -23.21
CA ASP A 54 2.89 -31.16 -23.23
C ASP A 54 3.16 -29.65 -23.25
N ALA A 55 3.91 -29.16 -22.26
CA ALA A 55 4.30 -27.77 -22.18
C ALA A 55 5.67 -27.57 -22.85
N THR A 56 5.69 -26.80 -23.93
CA THR A 56 6.93 -26.25 -24.50
C THR A 56 7.05 -24.78 -24.09
N PHE A 57 8.26 -24.30 -23.81
CA PHE A 57 8.51 -22.90 -23.50
C PHE A 57 9.70 -22.38 -24.30
N ASP A 58 9.68 -21.09 -24.59
CA ASP A 58 10.76 -20.38 -25.27
C ASP A 58 11.46 -19.48 -24.26
N ARG A 59 12.73 -19.80 -23.98
CA ARG A 59 13.54 -19.08 -22.98
C ARG A 59 13.79 -17.65 -23.38
N ASP A 60 14.00 -17.37 -24.67
CA ASP A 60 14.32 -16.04 -25.15
C ASP A 60 13.05 -15.16 -25.16
N ALA A 61 11.92 -15.72 -25.57
CA ALA A 61 10.63 -15.04 -25.46
C ALA A 61 10.26 -14.72 -24.00
N HIS A 62 10.52 -15.64 -23.07
CA HIS A 62 10.27 -15.43 -21.64
C HIS A 62 11.28 -14.44 -21.03
N HIS A 63 12.52 -14.41 -21.49
CA HIS A 63 13.49 -13.38 -21.10
C HIS A 63 13.05 -11.99 -21.56
N LYS A 64 12.58 -11.88 -22.80
CA LYS A 64 11.98 -10.64 -23.31
C LYS A 64 10.78 -10.19 -22.48
N LEU A 65 9.88 -11.11 -22.11
CA LEU A 65 8.75 -10.78 -21.23
C LEU A 65 9.23 -10.33 -19.84
N SER A 66 10.22 -11.00 -19.26
CA SER A 66 10.83 -10.57 -17.98
C SER A 66 11.41 -9.16 -18.07
N ARG A 67 12.01 -8.81 -19.20
CA ARG A 67 12.51 -7.47 -19.47
C ARG A 67 11.38 -6.45 -19.56
N GLU A 68 10.34 -6.71 -20.34
CA GLU A 68 9.16 -5.84 -20.46
C GLU A 68 8.50 -5.57 -19.09
N ILE A 69 8.40 -6.59 -18.24
CA ILE A 69 7.90 -6.44 -16.87
C ILE A 69 8.84 -5.54 -16.06
N CYS A 70 10.15 -5.81 -16.07
CA CYS A 70 11.12 -5.05 -15.29
C CYS A 70 11.17 -3.58 -15.73
N GLU A 71 11.09 -3.28 -17.04
CA GLU A 71 11.02 -1.91 -17.58
C GLU A 71 9.84 -1.11 -17.00
N GLU A 72 8.74 -1.78 -16.64
CA GLU A 72 7.55 -1.16 -16.07
C GLU A 72 7.53 -1.10 -14.53
N THR A 73 8.45 -1.79 -13.85
CA THR A 73 8.55 -1.82 -12.37
C THR A 73 9.65 -0.94 -11.80
N VAL A 74 10.67 -0.56 -12.59
CA VAL A 74 11.72 0.36 -12.13
C VAL A 74 11.15 1.70 -11.70
N VAL A 75 11.52 2.15 -10.50
CA VAL A 75 11.07 3.41 -9.92
C VAL A 75 12.20 4.43 -9.94
N LEU A 76 12.02 5.53 -10.66
CA LEU A 76 12.90 6.69 -10.53
C LEU A 76 12.45 7.50 -9.31
N MET A 77 13.23 7.48 -8.23
CA MET A 77 12.86 8.10 -6.96
C MET A 77 13.34 9.55 -6.87
N LYS A 78 14.52 9.85 -7.42
CA LYS A 78 15.13 11.19 -7.43
C LYS A 78 15.80 11.45 -8.77
N ASN A 79 15.64 12.66 -9.31
CA ASN A 79 16.31 13.09 -10.55
C ASN A 79 16.49 14.62 -10.60
N GLU A 80 17.48 15.12 -9.84
CA GLU A 80 17.83 16.54 -9.79
C GLU A 80 18.61 16.96 -11.05
N GLU A 81 18.38 18.21 -11.47
CA GLU A 81 19.04 18.83 -12.63
C GLU A 81 18.92 18.02 -13.95
N ASN A 82 17.97 17.08 -14.02
CA ASN A 82 17.86 16.10 -15.11
C ASN A 82 19.17 15.34 -15.35
N ILE A 83 19.84 14.90 -14.27
CA ILE A 83 21.06 14.07 -14.37
C ILE A 83 20.80 12.78 -15.18
N LEU A 84 19.58 12.24 -15.10
CA LEU A 84 19.10 11.17 -15.97
C LEU A 84 18.06 11.70 -16.97
N PRO A 85 18.06 11.17 -18.21
CA PRO A 85 18.93 10.11 -18.72
C PRO A 85 20.36 10.57 -19.03
N LEU A 86 21.31 9.65 -18.90
CA LEU A 86 22.71 9.81 -19.30
C LEU A 86 22.84 9.98 -20.81
N LYS A 87 23.89 10.69 -21.22
CA LYS A 87 24.25 10.95 -22.62
C LYS A 87 25.45 10.10 -23.01
N LYS A 88 25.47 9.64 -24.27
CA LYS A 88 26.53 8.75 -24.78
C LYS A 88 27.91 9.41 -24.79
N GLU A 89 27.96 10.74 -24.83
CA GLU A 89 29.20 11.53 -24.87
C GLU A 89 29.82 11.73 -23.48
N GLN A 90 29.06 11.48 -22.41
CA GLN A 90 29.57 11.61 -21.04
C GLN A 90 30.55 10.49 -20.71
N LYS A 91 31.61 10.84 -20.00
CA LYS A 91 32.43 9.85 -19.30
C LYS A 91 31.63 9.36 -18.10
N VAL A 92 31.37 8.06 -18.05
CA VAL A 92 30.57 7.43 -17.00
C VAL A 92 31.40 6.35 -16.30
N ALA A 93 31.31 6.30 -14.97
CA ALA A 93 31.82 5.17 -14.17
C ALA A 93 30.66 4.40 -13.55
N PHE A 94 30.72 3.07 -13.62
CA PHE A 94 29.91 2.18 -12.80
C PHE A 94 30.74 1.74 -11.59
N ILE A 95 30.20 1.95 -10.39
CA ILE A 95 30.91 1.71 -9.13
C ILE A 95 30.06 0.79 -8.25
N GLY A 96 30.65 -0.26 -7.68
CA GLY A 96 29.93 -1.23 -6.86
C GLY A 96 29.74 -2.58 -7.56
N GLU A 97 29.95 -3.69 -6.85
CA GLU A 97 29.94 -5.04 -7.44
C GLU A 97 28.58 -5.41 -8.05
N TYR A 98 27.47 -4.83 -7.61
CA TYR A 98 26.15 -5.08 -8.21
C TYR A 98 26.05 -4.64 -9.68
N ALA A 99 26.94 -3.79 -10.18
CA ALA A 99 27.02 -3.49 -11.61
C ALA A 99 27.46 -4.71 -12.44
N GLU A 100 28.33 -5.56 -11.88
CA GLU A 100 28.86 -6.78 -12.48
C GLU A 100 28.04 -8.01 -12.08
N LYS A 101 27.58 -8.07 -10.83
CA LYS A 101 26.79 -9.18 -10.26
C LYS A 101 25.46 -8.64 -9.71
N PRO A 102 24.48 -8.33 -10.57
CA PRO A 102 23.24 -7.73 -10.12
C PRO A 102 22.49 -8.68 -9.18
N ARG A 103 21.93 -8.13 -8.11
CA ARG A 103 20.96 -8.86 -7.30
C ARG A 103 19.58 -8.70 -7.92
N PHE A 104 18.93 -9.84 -8.18
CA PHE A 104 17.75 -9.89 -9.04
C PHE A 104 16.56 -10.66 -8.44
N GLN A 105 16.76 -11.38 -7.33
CA GLN A 105 15.74 -12.16 -6.64
C GLN A 105 16.03 -12.25 -5.15
N GLY A 106 15.06 -12.74 -4.37
CA GLY A 106 15.20 -13.00 -2.94
C GLY A 106 15.78 -14.39 -2.66
N GLY A 107 16.14 -14.64 -1.40
CA GLY A 107 16.57 -15.96 -0.94
C GLY A 107 15.41 -16.91 -0.62
N GLY A 108 15.74 -18.15 -0.22
CA GLY A 108 14.77 -19.13 0.28
C GLY A 108 14.03 -19.90 -0.83
N SER A 109 12.79 -20.33 -0.56
CA SER A 109 11.98 -21.14 -1.50
C SER A 109 11.65 -20.43 -2.82
N SER A 110 11.79 -19.10 -2.86
CA SER A 110 11.60 -18.30 -4.07
C SER A 110 12.78 -18.32 -5.05
N TYR A 111 13.92 -18.92 -4.67
CA TYR A 111 15.14 -18.92 -5.48
C TYR A 111 14.96 -19.72 -6.78
N ILE A 112 15.27 -19.09 -7.92
CA ILE A 112 15.19 -19.70 -9.24
C ILE A 112 16.58 -19.70 -9.89
N ASN A 113 16.98 -20.86 -10.44
CA ASN A 113 18.15 -20.95 -11.32
C ASN A 113 17.81 -20.31 -12.67
N THR A 114 18.35 -19.12 -12.92
CA THR A 114 18.09 -18.37 -14.15
C THR A 114 18.86 -18.91 -15.34
N SER A 115 18.28 -18.75 -16.54
CA SER A 115 18.91 -19.15 -17.81
C SER A 115 19.87 -18.10 -18.36
N GLN A 116 19.62 -16.82 -18.07
CA GLN A 116 20.41 -15.67 -18.50
C GLN A 116 20.38 -14.62 -17.39
N LEU A 117 21.48 -13.91 -17.17
CA LEU A 117 21.55 -12.80 -16.22
C LEU A 117 22.64 -11.82 -16.68
N PRO A 118 22.39 -11.01 -17.73
CA PRO A 118 23.35 -10.01 -18.16
C PRO A 118 23.58 -8.98 -17.06
N SER A 119 24.85 -8.67 -16.80
CA SER A 119 25.23 -7.59 -15.89
C SER A 119 24.95 -6.21 -16.50
N ALA A 120 24.99 -5.14 -15.69
CA ALA A 120 24.93 -3.79 -16.24
C ALA A 120 26.16 -3.47 -17.10
N LEU A 121 27.32 -4.07 -16.79
CA LEU A 121 28.53 -3.92 -17.60
C LEU A 121 28.39 -4.58 -18.99
N ASP A 122 27.79 -5.76 -19.07
CA ASP A 122 27.53 -6.44 -20.35
C ASP A 122 26.49 -5.67 -21.16
N ALA A 123 25.42 -5.24 -20.51
CA ALA A 123 24.39 -4.41 -21.14
C ALA A 123 24.93 -3.07 -21.64
N ALA A 124 25.88 -2.43 -20.95
CA ALA A 124 26.52 -1.19 -21.40
C ALA A 124 27.33 -1.40 -22.69
N LYS A 125 28.05 -2.52 -22.80
CA LYS A 125 28.76 -2.92 -24.03
C LYS A 125 27.77 -3.16 -25.18
N GLU A 126 26.69 -3.90 -24.93
CA GLU A 126 25.63 -4.16 -25.91
C GLU A 126 24.93 -2.87 -26.38
N PHE A 127 24.74 -1.90 -25.48
CA PHE A 127 24.17 -0.59 -25.77
C PHE A 127 25.12 0.32 -26.58
N GLY A 128 26.41 -0.05 -26.66
CA GLY A 128 27.44 0.67 -27.39
C GLY A 128 27.98 1.90 -26.65
N VAL A 129 28.08 1.83 -25.33
CA VAL A 129 28.69 2.89 -24.49
C VAL A 129 29.88 2.33 -23.72
N ILE A 130 30.89 3.17 -23.53
CA ILE A 130 32.09 2.81 -22.76
C ILE A 130 31.92 3.34 -21.34
N VAL A 131 31.86 2.43 -20.37
CA VAL A 131 31.83 2.75 -18.95
C VAL A 131 33.11 2.26 -18.30
N GLN A 132 33.67 3.07 -17.40
CA GLN A 132 34.74 2.62 -16.51
C GLN A 132 34.11 1.88 -15.31
N TYR A 133 34.86 0.98 -14.68
CA TYR A 133 34.35 0.16 -13.58
C TYR A 133 35.30 0.12 -12.39
N ALA A 134 34.74 0.22 -11.18
CA ALA A 134 35.41 -0.11 -9.94
C ALA A 134 34.48 -0.95 -9.05
N ARG A 135 34.97 -2.10 -8.56
CA ARG A 135 34.19 -3.02 -7.73
C ARG A 135 33.72 -2.38 -6.42
N ALA A 136 34.58 -1.57 -5.79
CA ALA A 136 34.35 -0.79 -4.56
C ALA A 136 34.01 -1.56 -3.27
N PHE A 137 33.34 -2.71 -3.34
CA PHE A 137 33.04 -3.58 -2.20
C PHE A 137 32.70 -4.99 -2.70
N SER A 138 32.69 -5.97 -1.78
CA SER A 138 32.25 -7.33 -2.03
C SER A 138 30.77 -7.50 -1.68
N SER A 139 29.88 -7.84 -2.61
CA SER A 139 28.44 -8.04 -2.33
C SER A 139 28.12 -9.32 -1.56
N GLU A 140 29.05 -10.28 -1.53
CA GLU A 140 28.94 -11.53 -0.75
C GLU A 140 29.31 -11.33 0.73
N LYS A 141 30.27 -10.45 1.01
CA LYS A 141 30.82 -10.22 2.36
C LYS A 141 30.39 -8.90 2.98
N ASP A 142 29.89 -7.98 2.15
CA ASP A 142 29.68 -6.58 2.48
C ASP A 142 30.89 -5.90 3.14
N GLU A 143 32.06 -6.16 2.55
CA GLU A 143 33.35 -5.62 2.97
C GLU A 143 34.05 -4.95 1.80
N ALA A 144 34.88 -3.96 2.09
CA ALA A 144 35.76 -3.30 1.13
C ALA A 144 37.09 -2.97 1.81
N THR A 145 38.20 -3.05 1.08
CA THR A 145 39.46 -2.51 1.57
C THR A 145 39.52 -0.99 1.37
N GLU A 146 40.38 -0.30 2.11
CA GLU A 146 40.60 1.13 1.92
C GLU A 146 41.10 1.45 0.49
N GLU A 147 41.89 0.56 -0.10
CA GLU A 147 42.36 0.68 -1.48
C GLU A 147 41.20 0.58 -2.48
N GLU A 148 40.22 -0.30 -2.26
CA GLU A 148 39.05 -0.43 -3.13
C GLU A 148 38.17 0.83 -3.08
N ILE A 149 37.95 1.38 -1.88
CA ILE A 149 37.20 2.63 -1.69
C ILE A 149 37.96 3.79 -2.33
N ALA A 150 39.28 3.90 -2.10
CA ALA A 150 40.11 4.95 -2.69
C ALA A 150 40.11 4.88 -4.22
N ALA A 151 40.20 3.68 -4.81
CA ALA A 151 40.13 3.49 -6.25
C ALA A 151 38.77 3.91 -6.83
N ALA A 152 37.67 3.60 -6.15
CA ALA A 152 36.33 4.04 -6.54
C ALA A 152 36.19 5.57 -6.51
N VAL A 153 36.72 6.21 -5.46
CA VAL A 153 36.73 7.67 -5.31
C VAL A 153 37.57 8.35 -6.39
N GLU A 154 38.78 7.85 -6.67
CA GLU A 154 39.63 8.39 -7.74
C GLU A 154 38.99 8.21 -9.12
N LEU A 155 38.35 7.06 -9.36
CA LEU A 155 37.60 6.84 -10.59
C LEU A 155 36.46 7.86 -10.73
N ALA A 156 35.69 8.08 -9.67
CA ALA A 156 34.58 9.03 -9.65
C ALA A 156 35.03 10.46 -10.00
N LYS A 157 36.22 10.90 -9.57
CA LYS A 157 36.79 12.22 -9.93
C LYS A 157 37.13 12.37 -11.40
N SER A 158 37.36 11.26 -12.10
CA SER A 158 37.83 11.25 -13.50
C SER A 158 36.72 11.25 -14.56
N VAL A 159 35.46 11.13 -14.13
CA VAL A 159 34.28 10.97 -14.99
C VAL A 159 33.28 12.11 -14.81
N ASP A 160 32.41 12.31 -15.79
CA ASP A 160 31.37 13.34 -15.74
C ASP A 160 30.22 12.94 -14.80
N VAL A 161 29.90 11.64 -14.76
CA VAL A 161 28.86 11.04 -13.91
C VAL A 161 29.35 9.74 -13.29
N ALA A 162 29.17 9.60 -11.97
CA ALA A 162 29.41 8.36 -11.25
C ALA A 162 28.07 7.67 -10.96
N VAL A 163 27.92 6.40 -11.37
CA VAL A 163 26.74 5.58 -11.07
C VAL A 163 27.13 4.51 -10.07
N VAL A 164 26.62 4.62 -8.84
CA VAL A 164 26.90 3.67 -7.76
C VAL A 164 25.79 2.63 -7.68
N PHE A 165 26.12 1.36 -7.82
CA PHE A 165 25.22 0.22 -7.68
C PHE A 165 25.36 -0.33 -6.27
N ALA A 166 24.29 -0.28 -5.50
CA ALA A 166 24.24 -0.65 -4.09
C ALA A 166 22.93 -1.37 -3.77
N GLY A 167 22.79 -1.90 -2.56
CA GLY A 167 21.57 -2.56 -2.15
C GLY A 167 21.76 -3.41 -0.90
N LEU A 168 20.94 -4.46 -0.80
CA LEU A 168 21.05 -5.43 0.27
C LEU A 168 21.65 -6.74 -0.24
N PRO A 169 22.43 -7.47 0.57
CA PRO A 169 22.86 -8.84 0.27
C PRO A 169 21.68 -9.83 0.40
N GLU A 170 21.88 -11.06 -0.07
CA GLU A 170 20.86 -12.12 -0.02
C GLU A 170 20.49 -12.53 1.40
N ASP A 171 21.47 -12.60 2.32
CA ASP A 171 21.29 -13.02 3.71
C ASP A 171 20.46 -12.01 4.54
N TYR A 172 20.35 -10.75 4.09
CA TYR A 172 19.48 -9.76 4.72
C TYR A 172 18.01 -9.98 4.35
N GLU A 173 17.68 -10.61 3.22
CA GLU A 173 16.29 -10.78 2.78
C GLU A 173 16.08 -12.21 2.26
N THR A 174 15.97 -13.13 3.21
CA THR A 174 15.76 -14.55 2.96
C THR A 174 14.57 -15.09 3.75
N GLU A 175 13.93 -16.14 3.23
CA GLU A 175 12.81 -16.79 3.90
C GLU A 175 13.20 -17.31 5.28
N GLY A 176 12.28 -17.13 6.24
CA GLY A 176 12.42 -17.66 7.60
C GLY A 176 13.13 -16.73 8.57
N LEU A 177 13.57 -15.54 8.11
CA LEU A 177 14.18 -14.51 8.94
C LEU A 177 13.65 -13.13 8.57
N ASP A 178 13.35 -12.33 9.59
CA ASP A 178 13.09 -10.90 9.43
C ASP A 178 14.37 -10.09 9.66
N ARG A 179 14.51 -8.96 8.95
CA ARG A 179 15.58 -8.00 9.21
C ARG A 179 15.44 -7.37 10.59
N GLN A 180 16.56 -7.21 11.29
CA GLN A 180 16.60 -6.49 12.58
C GLN A 180 16.63 -4.97 12.42
N HIS A 181 16.92 -4.47 11.21
CA HIS A 181 16.97 -3.06 10.88
C HIS A 181 16.73 -2.83 9.39
N ILE A 182 16.33 -1.61 9.02
CA ILE A 182 16.22 -1.22 7.61
C ILE A 182 17.49 -0.54 7.04
N ASN A 183 18.65 -0.65 7.68
CA ASN A 183 19.90 -0.11 7.13
C ASN A 183 20.40 -0.94 5.94
N MET A 184 21.08 -0.28 5.00
CA MET A 184 22.01 -0.92 4.07
C MET A 184 23.35 -1.25 4.78
N PRO A 185 24.16 -2.17 4.22
CA PRO A 185 25.50 -2.40 4.72
C PRO A 185 26.33 -1.12 4.86
N SER A 186 27.02 -0.97 5.99
CA SER A 186 27.73 0.27 6.34
C SER A 186 28.82 0.63 5.34
N VAL A 187 29.49 -0.38 4.75
CA VAL A 187 30.52 -0.16 3.73
C VAL A 187 29.94 0.45 2.46
N GLN A 188 28.76 0.00 2.02
CA GLN A 188 28.11 0.53 0.82
C GLN A 188 27.65 1.97 1.05
N ASN A 189 27.10 2.27 2.23
CA ASN A 189 26.80 3.65 2.64
C ASN A 189 28.04 4.55 2.62
N ARG A 190 29.20 4.04 3.09
CA ARG A 190 30.46 4.78 3.06
C ARG A 190 30.94 5.02 1.63
N VAL A 191 30.90 4.02 0.76
CA VAL A 191 31.27 4.17 -0.66
C VAL A 191 30.42 5.26 -1.32
N ILE A 192 29.09 5.23 -1.15
CA ILE A 192 28.21 6.24 -1.75
C ILE A 192 28.52 7.63 -1.19
N ALA A 193 28.73 7.76 0.12
CA ALA A 193 29.05 9.04 0.75
C ALA A 193 30.40 9.62 0.26
N GLU A 194 31.44 8.79 0.11
CA GLU A 194 32.75 9.25 -0.36
C GLU A 194 32.76 9.54 -1.87
N VAL A 195 32.09 8.72 -2.68
CA VAL A 195 31.94 8.95 -4.13
C VAL A 195 31.14 10.22 -4.41
N SER A 196 30.02 10.44 -3.72
CA SER A 196 29.19 11.64 -3.91
C SER A 196 29.87 12.94 -3.49
N LYS A 197 30.71 12.90 -2.44
CA LYS A 197 31.58 14.04 -2.09
C LYS A 197 32.62 14.33 -3.17
N ALA A 198 33.17 13.29 -3.78
CA ALA A 198 34.22 13.42 -4.80
C ALA A 198 33.67 13.82 -6.18
N ASN A 199 32.43 13.39 -6.50
CA ASN A 199 31.71 13.76 -7.70
C ASN A 199 30.24 14.10 -7.39
N PRO A 200 29.85 15.39 -7.41
CA PRO A 200 28.47 15.79 -7.12
C PRO A 200 27.46 15.33 -8.19
N ASN A 201 27.92 14.87 -9.36
CA ASN A 201 27.06 14.22 -10.36
C ASN A 201 27.02 12.71 -10.09
N THR A 202 26.54 12.34 -8.91
CA THR A 202 26.37 10.93 -8.53
C THR A 202 24.91 10.49 -8.68
N VAL A 203 24.72 9.33 -9.31
CA VAL A 203 23.46 8.59 -9.40
C VAL A 203 23.62 7.29 -8.61
N VAL A 204 22.60 6.90 -7.85
CA VAL A 204 22.56 5.60 -7.16
C VAL A 204 21.50 4.70 -7.79
N VAL A 205 21.87 3.44 -8.00
CA VAL A 205 21.01 2.35 -8.45
C VAL A 205 20.91 1.32 -7.33
N LEU A 206 19.70 1.07 -6.86
CA LEU A 206 19.42 0.21 -5.71
C LEU A 206 18.89 -1.18 -6.13
N HIS A 207 19.39 -2.21 -5.43
CA HIS A 207 18.96 -3.61 -5.53
C HIS A 207 18.56 -4.15 -4.14
N ASN A 208 17.28 -4.05 -3.77
CA ASN A 208 16.75 -4.51 -2.49
C ASN A 208 15.28 -4.96 -2.61
N GLY A 209 14.87 -5.95 -1.83
CA GLY A 209 13.48 -6.43 -1.82
C GLY A 209 12.54 -5.49 -1.07
N GLY A 210 13.01 -4.92 0.04
CA GLY A 210 12.27 -4.00 0.89
C GLY A 210 13.00 -2.68 1.14
N VAL A 211 12.35 -1.84 1.93
CA VAL A 211 12.80 -0.46 2.22
C VAL A 211 14.18 -0.41 2.88
N VAL A 212 14.97 0.61 2.51
CA VAL A 212 16.27 0.90 3.13
C VAL A 212 16.41 2.37 3.56
N LEU A 213 17.22 2.62 4.60
CA LEU A 213 17.64 3.98 4.96
C LEU A 213 18.78 4.46 4.06
N MET A 214 18.70 5.73 3.65
CA MET A 214 19.62 6.37 2.70
C MET A 214 20.23 7.64 3.32
N PRO A 215 21.17 7.55 4.27
CA PRO A 215 21.75 8.72 4.94
C PRO A 215 22.53 9.66 4.00
N TRP A 216 22.88 9.18 2.81
CA TRP A 216 23.60 9.90 1.75
C TRP A 216 22.69 10.54 0.70
N LEU A 217 21.35 10.46 0.85
CA LEU A 217 20.38 10.88 -0.18
C LEU A 217 20.56 12.34 -0.64
N ASP A 218 20.92 13.24 0.27
CA ASP A 218 21.13 14.66 -0.06
C ASP A 218 22.40 14.90 -0.88
N GLY A 219 23.36 13.96 -0.87
CA GLY A 219 24.61 14.06 -1.62
C GLY A 219 24.54 13.59 -3.07
N VAL A 220 23.43 12.96 -3.49
CA VAL A 220 23.29 12.36 -4.82
C VAL A 220 22.20 13.07 -5.63
N LYS A 221 22.38 13.18 -6.95
CA LYS A 221 21.41 13.84 -7.83
C LYS A 221 20.36 12.88 -8.39
N GLY A 222 20.72 11.60 -8.56
CA GLY A 222 19.82 10.58 -9.10
C GLY A 222 19.66 9.38 -8.17
N LEU A 223 18.46 8.81 -8.11
CA LEU A 223 18.16 7.57 -7.40
C LEU A 223 17.17 6.72 -8.20
N VAL A 224 17.59 5.50 -8.54
CA VAL A 224 16.79 4.50 -9.26
C VAL A 224 16.65 3.27 -8.37
N GLU A 225 15.42 2.83 -8.12
CA GLU A 225 15.10 1.61 -7.39
C GLU A 225 14.68 0.53 -8.37
N LEU A 226 15.48 -0.54 -8.43
CA LEU A 226 15.23 -1.70 -9.30
C LEU A 226 14.47 -2.81 -8.59
N TYR A 227 14.33 -2.71 -7.27
CA TYR A 227 13.95 -3.80 -6.39
C TYR A 227 14.79 -5.05 -6.69
N LEU A 228 14.11 -6.17 -6.95
CA LEU A 228 14.68 -7.43 -7.41
C LEU A 228 14.08 -7.71 -8.79
N GLY A 229 14.63 -7.03 -9.80
CA GLY A 229 14.06 -6.94 -11.16
C GLY A 229 14.11 -8.21 -12.03
N GLY A 230 14.49 -9.35 -11.47
CA GLY A 230 14.55 -10.62 -12.20
C GLY A 230 15.66 -10.69 -13.25
N GLN A 231 15.58 -11.73 -14.09
CA GLN A 231 16.70 -12.16 -14.95
C GLN A 231 17.18 -11.13 -15.99
N ALA A 232 16.40 -10.08 -16.28
CA ALA A 232 16.73 -9.05 -17.26
C ALA A 232 17.22 -7.73 -16.62
N VAL A 233 17.38 -7.67 -15.29
CA VAL A 233 17.59 -6.42 -14.54
C VAL A 233 18.79 -5.60 -15.03
N GLY A 234 19.92 -6.23 -15.38
CA GLY A 234 21.11 -5.50 -15.86
C GLY A 234 20.87 -4.78 -17.19
N GLN A 235 20.14 -5.39 -18.11
CA GLN A 235 19.74 -4.77 -19.38
C GLN A 235 18.78 -3.60 -19.17
N VAL A 236 17.74 -3.80 -18.35
CA VAL A 236 16.76 -2.75 -18.04
C VAL A 236 17.42 -1.56 -17.36
N THR A 237 18.38 -1.81 -16.47
CA THR A 237 19.12 -0.76 -15.77
C THR A 237 19.80 0.18 -16.77
N VAL A 238 20.53 -0.36 -17.75
CA VAL A 238 21.21 0.46 -18.77
C VAL A 238 20.21 1.17 -19.69
N ASP A 239 19.13 0.49 -20.08
CA ASP A 239 18.07 1.09 -20.90
C ASP A 239 17.41 2.29 -20.20
N VAL A 240 17.16 2.21 -18.89
CA VAL A 240 16.66 3.32 -18.08
C VAL A 240 17.71 4.41 -17.96
N LEU A 241 18.93 4.07 -17.52
CA LEU A 241 20.01 5.04 -17.33
C LEU A 241 20.26 5.90 -18.57
N TYR A 242 20.19 5.33 -19.78
CA TYR A 242 20.39 6.05 -21.04
C TYR A 242 19.10 6.46 -21.76
N GLY A 243 17.94 6.36 -21.09
CA GLY A 243 16.67 6.90 -21.59
C GLY A 243 16.07 6.17 -22.79
N LYS A 244 16.52 4.95 -23.10
CA LYS A 244 15.83 4.06 -24.04
C LYS A 244 14.47 3.63 -23.48
N VAL A 245 14.41 3.47 -22.16
CA VAL A 245 13.18 3.24 -21.40
C VAL A 245 12.96 4.43 -20.48
N ASN A 246 11.74 4.98 -20.53
CA ASN A 246 11.31 6.01 -19.58
C ASN A 246 10.70 5.31 -18.34
N PRO A 247 11.29 5.47 -17.14
CA PRO A 247 10.82 4.80 -15.93
C PRO A 247 9.38 5.18 -15.61
N SER A 248 8.62 4.20 -15.12
CA SER A 248 7.19 4.35 -14.85
C SER A 248 6.66 3.51 -13.68
N GLY A 249 7.56 2.85 -12.94
CA GLY A 249 7.22 2.21 -11.67
C GLY A 249 6.86 3.25 -10.61
N HIS A 250 6.05 2.84 -9.64
CA HIS A 250 5.68 3.65 -8.48
C HIS A 250 5.83 2.80 -7.21
N LEU A 251 6.27 3.40 -6.11
CA LEU A 251 6.53 2.69 -4.86
C LEU A 251 5.26 2.03 -4.31
N THR A 252 5.34 0.74 -3.99
CA THR A 252 4.26 -0.02 -3.34
C THR A 252 4.33 0.05 -1.82
N GLU A 253 5.36 0.71 -1.27
CA GLU A 253 5.62 0.87 0.16
C GLU A 253 5.89 2.34 0.50
N SER A 254 5.73 2.71 1.77
CA SER A 254 6.13 4.03 2.26
C SER A 254 7.56 3.95 2.80
N TRP A 255 8.41 4.91 2.43
CA TRP A 255 9.81 4.96 2.86
C TRP A 255 9.94 5.94 4.03
N PRO A 256 9.99 5.48 5.29
CA PRO A 256 10.01 6.37 6.43
C PRO A 256 11.39 7.02 6.60
N LYS A 257 11.44 8.13 7.34
CA LYS A 257 12.71 8.76 7.71
C LYS A 257 13.51 7.88 8.68
N ARG A 258 12.81 7.11 9.50
CA ARG A 258 13.38 6.21 10.50
C ARG A 258 12.55 4.94 10.62
N VAL A 259 13.18 3.86 11.07
CA VAL A 259 12.48 2.58 11.31
C VAL A 259 11.42 2.71 12.40
N GLU A 260 11.68 3.54 13.43
CA GLU A 260 10.77 3.69 14.57
C GLU A 260 9.49 4.47 14.25
N ASP A 261 9.46 5.15 13.10
CA ASP A 261 8.24 5.79 12.59
C ASP A 261 7.27 4.76 11.98
N ASN A 262 7.71 3.52 11.74
CA ASN A 262 6.86 2.46 11.22
C ASN A 262 5.75 2.09 12.24
N PRO A 263 4.48 1.97 11.81
CA PRO A 263 3.38 1.68 12.72
C PRO A 263 3.52 0.36 13.49
N ALA A 264 4.20 -0.64 12.93
CA ALA A 264 4.42 -1.94 13.57
C ALA A 264 5.63 -1.96 14.53
N TRP A 265 6.41 -0.86 14.62
CA TRP A 265 7.66 -0.82 15.39
C TRP A 265 7.52 -1.27 16.85
N LEU A 266 6.38 -0.96 17.48
CA LEU A 266 6.18 -1.22 18.91
C LEU A 266 6.01 -2.70 19.27
N ASP A 267 5.49 -3.52 18.35
CA ASP A 267 5.16 -4.92 18.64
C ASP A 267 5.72 -5.89 17.60
N PHE A 268 6.64 -5.45 16.74
CA PHE A 268 7.38 -6.35 15.85
C PHE A 268 8.72 -6.73 16.48
N PRO A 269 9.11 -8.03 16.56
CA PRO A 269 8.45 -9.22 16.02
C PRO A 269 7.45 -9.89 16.99
N GLY A 270 7.08 -9.20 18.06
CA GLY A 270 6.14 -9.68 19.08
C GLY A 270 6.85 -10.18 20.34
N HIS A 271 6.06 -10.76 21.25
CA HIS A 271 6.52 -11.30 22.52
C HIS A 271 6.04 -12.73 22.70
N SER A 272 6.98 -13.63 23.04
CA SER A 272 6.73 -15.07 23.17
C SER A 272 6.20 -15.70 21.87
N ASP A 273 4.90 -15.99 21.80
CA ASP A 273 4.20 -16.64 20.69
C ASP A 273 3.13 -15.75 20.04
N LYS A 274 3.15 -14.44 20.33
CA LYS A 274 2.13 -13.48 19.88
C LYS A 274 2.73 -12.21 19.31
N VAL A 275 2.09 -11.73 18.25
CA VAL A 275 2.27 -10.40 17.69
C VAL A 275 0.90 -9.71 17.64
N PHE A 276 0.82 -8.54 18.25
CA PHE A 276 -0.34 -7.67 18.29
C PHE A 276 -0.20 -6.60 17.20
N TYR A 277 -1.16 -6.57 16.28
CA TYR A 277 -1.20 -5.56 15.22
C TYR A 277 -1.83 -4.28 15.79
N LEU A 278 -1.07 -3.59 16.65
CA LEU A 278 -1.50 -2.44 17.45
C LEU A 278 -1.93 -1.25 16.59
N GLU A 279 -1.39 -1.15 15.39
CA GLU A 279 -1.72 -0.14 14.39
C GLU A 279 -3.08 -0.36 13.72
N SER A 280 -3.67 -1.55 13.88
CA SER A 280 -4.95 -1.91 13.29
C SER A 280 -4.97 -1.65 11.77
N ILE A 281 -5.92 -0.86 11.27
CA ILE A 281 -6.03 -0.51 9.84
C ILE A 281 -5.03 0.58 9.38
N PHE A 282 -4.30 1.20 10.31
CA PHE A 282 -3.32 2.23 10.00
C PHE A 282 -1.97 1.59 9.67
N VAL A 283 -1.91 0.93 8.51
CA VAL A 283 -0.69 0.30 7.98
C VAL A 283 -0.16 1.12 6.78
N GLY A 284 1.15 1.37 6.77
CA GLY A 284 1.82 2.13 5.70
C GLY A 284 1.31 3.57 5.60
N TYR A 285 1.08 4.06 4.38
CA TYR A 285 0.64 5.46 4.14
C TYR A 285 -0.63 5.84 4.91
N ARG A 286 -1.50 4.88 5.25
CA ARG A 286 -2.70 5.13 6.07
C ARG A 286 -2.34 5.75 7.41
N TYR A 287 -1.27 5.26 8.05
CA TYR A 287 -0.76 5.76 9.31
C TYR A 287 -0.06 7.10 9.17
N TYR A 288 0.89 7.19 8.22
CA TYR A 288 1.66 8.41 8.01
C TYR A 288 0.77 9.59 7.63
N ASP A 289 -0.26 9.36 6.81
CA ASP A 289 -1.25 10.37 6.46
C ASP A 289 -2.12 10.76 7.65
N ALA A 290 -2.61 9.78 8.43
CA ALA A 290 -3.43 10.03 9.62
C ALA A 290 -2.70 10.87 10.67
N LYS A 291 -1.40 10.64 10.84
CA LYS A 291 -0.56 11.42 11.77
C LYS A 291 0.05 12.67 11.16
N SER A 292 -0.19 12.96 9.87
CA SER A 292 0.49 14.03 9.13
C SER A 292 2.02 13.95 9.28
N MET A 293 2.57 12.73 9.27
CA MET A 293 4.00 12.48 9.37
C MET A 293 4.66 12.59 7.99
N GLU A 294 5.87 13.14 8.01
CA GLU A 294 6.75 13.20 6.84
C GLU A 294 7.44 11.86 6.60
N VAL A 295 7.58 11.49 5.34
CA VAL A 295 8.28 10.30 4.86
C VAL A 295 9.32 10.73 3.82
N VAL A 296 10.36 9.92 3.60
CA VAL A 296 11.36 10.22 2.57
C VAL A 296 10.72 10.13 1.19
N PHE A 297 10.02 9.03 0.93
CA PHE A 297 9.20 8.86 -0.27
C PHE A 297 7.83 8.26 0.10
N PRO A 298 6.73 8.88 -0.37
CA PRO A 298 5.40 8.40 -0.05
C PRO A 298 5.01 7.18 -0.89
N PHE A 299 4.03 6.41 -0.40
CA PHE A 299 3.37 5.38 -1.21
C PHE A 299 2.89 5.96 -2.54
N GLY A 300 3.15 5.22 -3.62
CA GLY A 300 2.81 5.60 -4.97
C GLY A 300 3.71 6.67 -5.56
N HIS A 301 4.88 7.00 -4.98
CA HIS A 301 5.85 7.91 -5.59
C HIS A 301 6.59 7.25 -6.76
N GLY A 302 6.83 8.00 -7.84
CA GLY A 302 7.62 7.56 -8.98
C GLY A 302 7.76 8.68 -10.00
N LEU A 303 8.98 9.02 -10.38
CA LEU A 303 9.27 10.05 -11.38
C LEU A 303 9.34 9.45 -12.79
N SER A 304 9.32 10.33 -13.78
CA SER A 304 9.46 10.01 -15.19
C SER A 304 10.42 11.00 -15.85
N TYR A 305 10.98 10.66 -17.02
CA TYR A 305 11.72 11.59 -17.87
C TYR A 305 10.81 12.58 -18.62
N THR A 306 9.49 12.46 -18.46
CA THR A 306 8.51 13.43 -18.94
C THR A 306 7.61 13.92 -17.81
N THR A 307 6.77 14.91 -18.11
CA THR A 307 5.80 15.47 -17.16
C THR A 307 4.38 15.16 -17.61
N PHE A 308 3.47 15.04 -16.64
CA PHE A 308 2.07 14.78 -16.90
C PHE A 308 1.17 15.79 -16.19
N GLU A 309 0.06 16.12 -16.83
CA GLU A 309 -1.01 16.93 -16.29
C GLU A 309 -2.29 16.09 -16.18
N TYR A 310 -2.97 16.17 -15.03
CA TYR A 310 -4.23 15.49 -14.76
C TYR A 310 -5.35 16.53 -14.75
N SER A 311 -6.38 16.32 -15.55
CA SER A 311 -7.47 17.29 -15.68
C SER A 311 -8.83 16.62 -15.90
N ASN A 312 -9.89 17.43 -15.85
CA ASN A 312 -11.23 17.04 -16.26
C ASN A 312 -11.74 15.77 -15.54
N LEU A 313 -11.70 15.75 -14.20
CA LEU A 313 -12.24 14.65 -13.39
C LEU A 313 -13.77 14.56 -13.54
N ARG A 314 -14.25 13.41 -14.03
CA ARG A 314 -15.65 13.11 -14.28
C ARG A 314 -16.06 11.88 -13.47
N VAL A 315 -17.30 11.89 -12.97
CA VAL A 315 -17.94 10.73 -12.34
C VAL A 315 -19.27 10.48 -13.05
N SER A 316 -19.65 9.21 -13.24
CA SER A 316 -20.90 8.87 -13.94
C SER A 316 -22.16 9.28 -13.16
N LYS A 317 -22.07 9.33 -11.82
CA LYS A 317 -23.11 9.81 -10.90
C LYS A 317 -22.47 10.50 -9.71
N GLU A 318 -23.10 11.59 -9.25
CA GLU A 318 -22.68 12.30 -8.02
C GLU A 318 -23.50 11.89 -6.80
N GLU A 319 -24.72 11.38 -7.00
CA GLU A 319 -25.56 10.78 -5.95
C GLU A 319 -26.02 9.38 -6.39
N PHE A 320 -25.82 8.37 -5.56
CA PHE A 320 -26.15 6.97 -5.88
C PHE A 320 -26.28 6.11 -4.61
N ASN A 321 -26.89 4.93 -4.75
CA ASN A 321 -26.97 3.93 -3.68
C ASN A 321 -25.69 3.08 -3.62
N ASP A 322 -25.32 2.57 -2.45
CA ASP A 322 -24.09 1.80 -2.23
C ASP A 322 -24.01 0.47 -3.01
N ASN A 323 -25.14 -0.03 -3.54
CA ASN A 323 -25.21 -1.21 -4.40
C ASN A 323 -25.01 -0.90 -5.89
N GLU A 324 -24.88 0.37 -6.27
CA GLU A 324 -24.58 0.81 -7.63
C GLU A 324 -23.07 0.90 -7.86
N GLU A 325 -22.64 0.65 -9.10
CA GLU A 325 -21.27 0.91 -9.54
C GLU A 325 -21.21 2.28 -10.23
N ILE A 326 -20.17 3.06 -9.94
CA ILE A 326 -19.87 4.30 -10.65
C ILE A 326 -18.54 4.22 -11.39
N GLU A 327 -18.43 5.01 -12.46
CA GLU A 327 -17.21 5.16 -13.24
C GLU A 327 -16.60 6.52 -12.98
N VAL A 328 -15.30 6.54 -12.71
CA VAL A 328 -14.49 7.73 -12.53
C VAL A 328 -13.53 7.83 -13.70
N THR A 329 -13.61 8.92 -14.45
CA THR A 329 -12.76 9.16 -15.62
C THR A 329 -11.94 10.42 -15.43
N VAL A 330 -10.65 10.36 -15.76
CA VAL A 330 -9.72 11.50 -15.73
C VAL A 330 -8.95 11.57 -17.04
N ASP A 331 -8.68 12.78 -17.51
CA ASP A 331 -7.82 13.01 -18.68
C ASP A 331 -6.39 13.25 -18.22
N ILE A 332 -5.45 12.54 -18.86
CA ILE A 332 -4.02 12.66 -18.57
C ILE A 332 -3.32 13.10 -19.85
N LYS A 333 -2.55 14.18 -19.76
CA LYS A 333 -1.77 14.73 -20.86
C LYS A 333 -0.28 14.59 -20.57
N ASN A 334 0.49 14.14 -21.55
CA ASN A 334 1.94 14.24 -21.50
C ASN A 334 2.37 15.65 -21.96
N THR A 335 2.91 16.42 -21.02
CA THR A 335 3.33 17.81 -21.24
C THR A 335 4.81 17.96 -21.56
N GLY A 336 5.60 16.90 -21.47
CA GLY A 336 7.02 16.92 -21.77
C GLY A 336 7.36 16.48 -23.20
N ALA A 337 8.66 16.28 -23.43
CA ALA A 337 9.24 16.09 -24.77
C ALA A 337 9.44 14.61 -25.17
N VAL A 338 9.29 13.68 -24.23
CA VAL A 338 9.50 12.24 -24.48
C VAL A 338 8.25 11.44 -24.15
N ALA A 339 8.06 10.31 -24.83
CA ALA A 339 6.97 9.40 -24.51
C ALA A 339 7.14 8.83 -23.09
N GLY A 340 6.03 8.57 -22.40
CA GLY A 340 6.07 8.05 -21.05
C GLY A 340 4.73 7.45 -20.62
N ARG A 341 4.76 6.63 -19.57
CA ARG A 341 3.55 6.08 -18.97
C ARG A 341 3.19 6.85 -17.71
N ALA A 342 1.99 7.40 -17.67
CA ALA A 342 1.43 8.02 -16.47
C ALA A 342 0.58 7.02 -15.70
N VAL A 343 0.51 7.17 -14.38
CA VAL A 343 -0.43 6.44 -13.51
C VAL A 343 -1.37 7.45 -12.87
N ALA A 344 -2.68 7.29 -13.05
CA ALA A 344 -3.67 7.96 -12.21
C ALA A 344 -4.00 7.06 -11.02
N GLN A 345 -3.71 7.52 -9.81
CA GLN A 345 -4.06 6.83 -8.56
C GLN A 345 -5.35 7.42 -8.01
N LEU A 346 -6.37 6.58 -7.86
CA LEU A 346 -7.69 6.96 -7.36
C LEU A 346 -7.81 6.57 -5.88
N TYR A 347 -7.97 7.60 -5.04
CA TYR A 347 -8.25 7.45 -3.62
C TYR A 347 -9.68 7.85 -3.29
N VAL A 348 -10.23 7.25 -2.23
CA VAL A 348 -11.50 7.65 -1.63
C VAL A 348 -11.24 8.13 -0.20
N SER A 349 -11.78 9.29 0.16
CA SER A 349 -11.78 9.84 1.52
C SER A 349 -13.21 9.87 2.06
N ASP A 350 -13.44 9.19 3.18
CA ASP A 350 -14.73 9.17 3.86
C ASP A 350 -14.94 10.44 4.69
N LYS A 351 -16.02 11.18 4.45
CA LYS A 351 -16.38 12.41 5.18
C LYS A 351 -17.58 12.24 6.12
N THR A 352 -18.05 11.01 6.32
CA THR A 352 -19.21 10.69 7.17
C THR A 352 -18.90 10.71 8.65
N ASN A 353 -17.63 10.48 9.02
CA ASN A 353 -17.16 10.30 10.40
C ASN A 353 -17.85 9.15 11.16
N ALA A 354 -18.46 8.19 10.45
CA ALA A 354 -19.19 7.08 11.10
C ALA A 354 -18.28 5.99 11.68
N ALA A 355 -17.01 5.96 11.27
CA ALA A 355 -16.00 5.08 11.82
C ALA A 355 -14.61 5.73 11.80
N LEU A 356 -13.71 5.23 12.64
CA LEU A 356 -12.30 5.57 12.57
C LEU A 356 -11.70 4.98 11.28
N ARG A 357 -11.26 5.84 10.37
CA ARG A 357 -10.74 5.47 9.05
C ARG A 357 -9.47 6.25 8.70
N PRO A 358 -8.62 5.71 7.79
CA PRO A 358 -7.53 6.48 7.21
C PRO A 358 -8.08 7.73 6.49
N PRO A 359 -7.31 8.85 6.43
CA PRO A 359 -7.75 10.05 5.74
C PRO A 359 -8.17 9.81 4.28
N LYS A 360 -7.54 8.83 3.62
CA LYS A 360 -7.89 8.35 2.29
C LYS A 360 -7.35 6.94 2.06
N GLU A 361 -7.94 6.22 1.12
CA GLU A 361 -7.55 4.86 0.76
C GLU A 361 -7.53 4.69 -0.77
N LEU A 362 -6.49 4.06 -1.33
CA LEU A 362 -6.40 3.70 -2.75
C LEU A 362 -7.51 2.70 -3.08
N LYS A 363 -8.35 3.02 -4.07
CA LYS A 363 -9.46 2.16 -4.55
C LYS A 363 -9.37 1.81 -6.04
N GLY A 364 -8.45 2.42 -6.76
CA GLY A 364 -8.16 2.08 -8.16
C GLY A 364 -6.92 2.79 -8.66
N PHE A 365 -6.37 2.31 -9.75
CA PHE A 365 -5.37 3.02 -10.53
C PHE A 365 -5.50 2.63 -12.00
N GLY A 366 -5.03 3.50 -12.89
CA GLY A 366 -4.91 3.18 -14.30
C GLY A 366 -3.63 3.76 -14.90
N LYS A 367 -2.95 2.96 -15.70
CA LYS A 367 -1.68 3.29 -16.35
C LYS A 367 -1.90 3.47 -17.84
N VAL A 368 -1.33 4.52 -18.42
CA VAL A 368 -1.51 4.82 -19.85
C VAL A 368 -0.22 5.35 -20.47
N LEU A 369 0.14 4.81 -21.64
CA LEU A 369 1.25 5.31 -22.46
C LEU A 369 0.78 6.53 -23.27
N LEU A 370 1.56 7.61 -23.20
CA LEU A 370 1.29 8.87 -23.87
C LEU A 370 2.53 9.34 -24.66
N GLN A 371 2.32 9.66 -25.94
CA GLN A 371 3.30 10.39 -26.75
C GLN A 371 3.38 11.87 -26.30
N PRO A 372 4.47 12.60 -26.60
CA PRO A 372 4.58 14.04 -26.30
C PRO A 372 3.35 14.83 -26.80
N GLY A 373 2.72 15.59 -25.92
CA GLY A 373 1.52 16.37 -26.22
C GLY A 373 0.20 15.59 -26.29
N GLU A 374 0.25 14.25 -26.29
CA GLU A 374 -0.94 13.40 -26.35
C GLU A 374 -1.75 13.50 -25.04
N THR A 375 -3.09 13.43 -25.17
CA THR A 375 -4.02 13.31 -24.05
C THR A 375 -4.85 12.04 -24.21
N LYS A 376 -4.97 11.24 -23.15
CA LYS A 376 -5.86 10.07 -23.09
C LYS A 376 -6.66 10.08 -21.80
N SER A 377 -7.85 9.51 -21.85
CA SER A 377 -8.68 9.30 -20.67
C SER A 377 -8.40 7.94 -20.04
N VAL A 378 -8.42 7.90 -18.71
CA VAL A 378 -8.37 6.66 -17.92
C VAL A 378 -9.67 6.57 -17.12
N THR A 379 -10.35 5.42 -17.21
CA THR A 379 -11.60 5.15 -16.50
C THR A 379 -11.41 4.01 -15.50
N MET A 380 -11.87 4.23 -14.27
CA MET A 380 -11.82 3.28 -13.16
C MET A 380 -13.21 3.11 -12.56
N LYS A 381 -13.52 1.90 -12.07
CA LYS A 381 -14.82 1.56 -11.48
C LYS A 381 -14.75 1.55 -9.96
N LEU A 382 -15.77 2.09 -9.30
CA LEU A 382 -15.94 2.03 -7.86
C LEU A 382 -17.27 1.34 -7.53
N ASN A 383 -17.21 0.37 -6.63
CA ASN A 383 -18.37 -0.37 -6.14
C ASN A 383 -18.54 -0.18 -4.62
N LYS A 384 -19.49 -0.87 -3.99
CA LYS A 384 -19.73 -0.84 -2.54
C LYS A 384 -18.45 -0.89 -1.70
N ARG A 385 -17.51 -1.79 -2.04
CA ARG A 385 -16.26 -2.00 -1.27
C ARG A 385 -15.28 -0.83 -1.39
N SER A 386 -15.45 0.03 -2.39
CA SER A 386 -14.68 1.27 -2.52
C SER A 386 -15.01 2.28 -1.43
N PHE A 387 -16.25 2.27 -0.93
CA PHE A 387 -16.74 3.20 0.09
C PHE A 387 -16.89 2.54 1.47
N ALA A 388 -17.01 1.21 1.53
CA ALA A 388 -17.27 0.48 2.76
C ALA A 388 -16.03 0.23 3.65
N TRP A 389 -16.28 0.03 4.95
CA TRP A 389 -15.36 -0.59 5.91
C TRP A 389 -15.98 -1.86 6.50
N TYR A 390 -15.17 -2.73 7.09
CA TYR A 390 -15.70 -3.90 7.78
C TYR A 390 -16.24 -3.48 9.15
N ASN A 391 -17.54 -3.65 9.37
CA ASN A 391 -18.19 -3.33 10.64
C ASN A 391 -18.32 -4.61 11.49
N PRO A 392 -17.59 -4.71 12.62
CA PRO A 392 -17.60 -5.92 13.46
C PRO A 392 -18.93 -6.15 14.20
N GLU A 393 -19.74 -5.11 14.41
CA GLU A 393 -21.04 -5.23 15.11
C GLU A 393 -22.04 -6.04 14.27
N ILE A 394 -22.09 -5.76 12.97
CA ILE A 394 -22.95 -6.48 12.02
C ILE A 394 -22.24 -7.64 11.32
N LYS A 395 -20.92 -7.78 11.50
CA LYS A 395 -20.05 -8.79 10.87
C LYS A 395 -20.10 -8.76 9.34
N ASP A 396 -20.18 -7.56 8.77
CA ASP A 396 -20.26 -7.35 7.33
C ASP A 396 -19.65 -6.01 6.90
N TRP A 397 -19.45 -5.83 5.59
CA TRP A 397 -19.03 -4.57 4.98
C TRP A 397 -20.17 -3.56 4.98
N TYR A 398 -19.89 -2.38 5.52
CA TYR A 398 -20.84 -1.30 5.60
C TYR A 398 -20.30 -0.02 4.97
N CYS A 399 -21.14 0.63 4.17
CA CYS A 399 -20.94 1.96 3.63
C CYS A 399 -21.95 2.87 4.32
N GLU A 400 -21.49 3.98 4.90
CA GLU A 400 -22.39 4.94 5.53
C GLU A 400 -23.05 5.84 4.49
N THR A 401 -24.25 6.34 4.81
CA THR A 401 -24.86 7.39 4.00
C THR A 401 -24.14 8.71 4.23
N GLY A 402 -23.65 9.34 3.16
CA GLY A 402 -23.07 10.67 3.25
C GLY A 402 -22.06 10.97 2.15
N ASN A 403 -21.21 11.95 2.41
CA ASN A 403 -20.26 12.47 1.44
C ASN A 403 -18.95 11.70 1.46
N TYR A 404 -18.40 11.48 0.27
CA TYR A 404 -17.09 10.88 0.03
C TYR A 404 -16.36 11.73 -1.01
N ASP A 405 -15.08 12.01 -0.76
CA ASP A 405 -14.24 12.66 -1.77
C ASP A 405 -13.53 11.61 -2.62
N ILE A 406 -13.64 11.73 -3.93
CA ILE A 406 -12.84 11.03 -4.93
C ILE A 406 -11.62 11.91 -5.23
N LEU A 407 -10.42 11.37 -5.01
CA LEU A 407 -9.16 12.09 -5.22
C LEU A 407 -8.33 11.40 -6.30
N ILE A 408 -7.83 12.17 -7.26
CA ILE A 408 -6.86 11.71 -8.26
C ILE A 408 -5.50 12.33 -7.97
N GLY A 409 -4.48 11.49 -7.82
CA GLY A 409 -3.10 11.91 -7.67
C GLY A 409 -2.14 11.09 -8.53
N GLU A 410 -0.91 11.59 -8.65
CA GLU A 410 0.23 10.81 -9.16
C GLU A 410 0.91 10.00 -8.04
N SER A 411 0.66 10.35 -6.77
CA SER A 411 1.09 9.61 -5.58
C SER A 411 0.15 9.89 -4.40
N SER A 412 0.33 9.20 -3.28
CA SER A 412 -0.50 9.43 -2.09
C SER A 412 -0.34 10.84 -1.47
N ARG A 413 0.73 11.57 -1.81
CA ARG A 413 0.99 12.93 -1.30
C ARG A 413 0.92 14.02 -2.37
N LYS A 414 0.73 13.66 -3.66
CA LYS A 414 0.54 14.63 -4.74
C LYS A 414 -0.80 14.40 -5.42
N ILE A 415 -1.84 14.97 -4.80
CA ILE A 415 -3.22 14.97 -5.28
C ILE A 415 -3.44 16.18 -6.18
N HIS A 416 -3.99 15.96 -7.36
CA HIS A 416 -4.24 17.00 -8.37
C HIS A 416 -5.70 17.44 -8.40
N LEU A 417 -6.62 16.48 -8.29
CA LEU A 417 -8.06 16.71 -8.49
C LEU A 417 -8.84 16.06 -7.35
N THR A 418 -9.90 16.74 -6.92
CA THR A 418 -10.85 16.24 -5.92
C THR A 418 -12.26 16.49 -6.43
N LYS A 419 -13.14 15.51 -6.26
CA LYS A 419 -14.58 15.64 -6.51
C LYS A 419 -15.37 14.93 -5.43
N THR A 420 -16.33 15.60 -4.81
CA THR A 420 -17.21 15.02 -3.80
C THR A 420 -18.38 14.30 -4.46
N VAL A 421 -18.74 13.12 -3.94
CA VAL A 421 -19.94 12.37 -4.28
C VAL A 421 -20.69 12.01 -3.00
N LYS A 422 -21.98 11.71 -3.13
CA LYS A 422 -22.85 11.30 -2.03
C LYS A 422 -23.34 9.87 -2.25
N VAL A 423 -23.10 9.02 -1.26
CA VAL A 423 -23.54 7.63 -1.27
C VAL A 423 -24.70 7.47 -0.29
N THR A 424 -25.73 6.73 -0.69
CA THR A 424 -26.82 6.31 0.20
C THR A 424 -26.70 4.83 0.49
N SER A 425 -26.55 4.46 1.77
CA SER A 425 -26.48 3.07 2.18
C SER A 425 -27.82 2.38 1.97
N THR A 426 -27.81 1.19 1.36
CA THR A 426 -28.98 0.29 1.33
C THR A 426 -29.06 -0.58 2.58
N ALA A 427 -28.02 -0.58 3.43
CA ALA A 427 -28.00 -1.31 4.68
C ALA A 427 -28.54 -0.45 5.83
N ASN A 428 -29.58 -0.93 6.50
CA ASN A 428 -30.05 -0.33 7.74
C ASN A 428 -29.27 -0.91 8.93
N ILE A 429 -28.34 -0.13 9.49
CA ILE A 429 -27.71 -0.51 10.77
C ILE A 429 -28.68 -0.20 11.91
N ILE A 430 -29.06 -1.27 12.60
CA ILE A 430 -29.87 -1.21 13.80
C ILE A 430 -28.97 -0.84 14.98
N LYS A 431 -28.95 0.43 15.36
CA LYS A 431 -28.29 0.87 16.60
C LYS A 431 -29.31 0.95 17.72
N PHE A 432 -29.36 -0.07 18.57
CA PHE A 432 -30.16 -0.02 19.80
C PHE A 432 -29.62 1.05 20.74
N VAL A 433 -30.53 1.81 21.36
CA VAL A 433 -30.21 2.76 22.41
C VAL A 433 -29.78 2.00 23.65
N THR A 434 -28.66 2.42 24.23
CA THR A 434 -28.14 1.93 25.50
C THR A 434 -28.00 3.10 26.46
N ILE A 435 -27.70 2.80 27.73
CA ILE A 435 -27.37 3.82 28.73
C ILE A 435 -26.20 4.74 28.32
N ASN A 436 -25.36 4.31 27.37
CA ASN A 436 -24.19 5.04 26.88
C ASN A 436 -24.39 5.72 25.51
N THR A 437 -25.53 5.48 24.85
CA THR A 437 -25.89 6.21 23.63
C THR A 437 -26.03 7.69 23.97
N THR A 438 -25.50 8.59 23.14
CA THR A 438 -25.56 10.02 23.43
C THR A 438 -26.91 10.63 23.04
N TYR A 439 -27.25 11.76 23.67
CA TYR A 439 -28.41 12.58 23.27
C TYR A 439 -28.40 12.87 21.77
N MET A 440 -27.24 13.26 21.22
CA MET A 440 -27.12 13.59 19.79
C MET A 440 -27.25 12.37 18.88
N ASP A 441 -26.83 11.18 19.30
CA ASP A 441 -27.05 9.96 18.52
C ASP A 441 -28.54 9.64 18.40
N MET A 442 -29.30 9.82 19.49
CA MET A 442 -30.75 9.67 19.46
C MET A 442 -31.42 10.75 18.61
N LEU A 443 -31.00 12.01 18.75
CA LEU A 443 -31.58 13.12 17.99
C LEU A 443 -31.30 13.02 16.47
N ARG A 444 -30.16 12.44 16.07
CA ARG A 444 -29.80 12.27 14.65
C ARG A 444 -30.48 11.07 13.99
N ASN A 445 -30.92 10.09 14.78
CA ASN A 445 -31.58 8.90 14.25
C ASN A 445 -33.07 9.20 13.99
N PRO A 446 -33.58 9.13 12.75
CA PRO A 446 -34.97 9.47 12.43
C PRO A 446 -36.03 8.68 13.20
N ILE A 447 -35.69 7.48 13.69
CA ILE A 447 -36.61 6.62 14.46
C ILE A 447 -36.72 7.11 15.91
N THR A 448 -35.62 7.58 16.51
CA THR A 448 -35.58 7.98 17.93
C THR A 448 -35.62 9.50 18.14
N ALA A 449 -35.36 10.30 17.09
CA ALA A 449 -35.48 11.75 17.12
C ALA A 449 -36.86 12.24 17.58
N PRO A 450 -38.00 11.63 17.16
CA PRO A 450 -39.31 12.00 17.68
C PRO A 450 -39.45 11.81 19.20
N LEU A 451 -38.79 10.81 19.80
CA LEU A 451 -38.79 10.63 21.25
C LEU A 451 -37.98 11.71 21.96
N ILE A 452 -36.85 12.14 21.39
CA ILE A 452 -36.08 13.26 21.93
C ILE A 452 -36.88 14.57 21.81
N GLN A 453 -37.59 14.78 20.70
CA GLN A 453 -38.44 15.95 20.53
C GLN A 453 -39.59 15.94 21.55
N GLN A 454 -40.25 14.81 21.74
CA GLN A 454 -41.28 14.64 22.76
C GLN A 454 -40.72 14.90 24.17
N MET A 455 -39.53 14.37 24.49
CA MET A 455 -38.85 14.62 25.76
C MET A 455 -38.62 16.13 25.98
N LEU A 456 -38.20 16.88 24.96
CA LEU A 456 -38.07 18.33 25.05
C LEU A 456 -39.43 19.02 25.25
N ASP A 457 -40.47 18.58 24.53
CA ASP A 457 -41.81 19.16 24.64
C ASP A 457 -42.41 18.96 26.04
N GLU A 458 -42.10 17.85 26.71
CA GLU A 458 -42.47 17.56 28.10
C GLU A 458 -41.66 18.41 29.12
N ASN A 459 -40.56 19.05 28.69
CA ASN A 459 -39.64 19.81 29.54
C ASN A 459 -39.38 21.23 28.97
N PRO A 460 -40.37 22.14 29.02
CA PRO A 460 -40.35 23.40 28.27
C PRO A 460 -39.20 24.34 28.68
N THR A 461 -38.76 24.31 29.95
CA THR A 461 -37.62 25.10 30.43
C THR A 461 -36.32 24.65 29.76
N GLN A 462 -36.05 23.35 29.75
CA GLN A 462 -34.87 22.77 29.11
C GLN A 462 -34.94 22.91 27.60
N LYS A 463 -36.12 22.75 26.99
CA LYS A 463 -36.34 23.01 25.56
C LYS A 463 -35.94 24.43 25.18
N ALA A 464 -36.42 25.43 25.93
CA ALA A 464 -36.04 26.82 25.69
C ALA A 464 -34.53 27.06 25.79
N ILE A 465 -33.84 26.40 26.74
CA ILE A 465 -32.37 26.46 26.85
C ILE A 465 -31.70 25.79 25.64
N MET A 466 -32.21 24.64 25.20
CA MET A 466 -31.64 23.86 24.09
C MET A 466 -31.81 24.56 22.73
N GLU A 467 -32.88 25.33 22.56
CA GLU A 467 -33.23 26.08 21.34
C GLU A 467 -32.78 27.55 21.38
N SER A 468 -32.30 28.05 22.52
CA SER A 468 -31.87 29.44 22.68
C SER A 468 -30.55 29.73 21.94
N ASP A 469 -30.47 30.89 21.29
CA ASP A 469 -29.22 31.44 20.74
C ASP A 469 -28.37 32.23 21.77
N ASN A 470 -28.78 32.27 23.05
CA ASN A 470 -28.03 32.97 24.09
C ASN A 470 -26.68 32.25 24.37
N PRO A 471 -25.53 32.94 24.27
CA PRO A 471 -24.22 32.39 24.62
C PRO A 471 -24.13 31.85 26.05
N ASP A 472 -24.86 32.41 27.00
CA ASP A 472 -24.86 31.93 28.40
C ASP A 472 -25.38 30.48 28.51
N ASN A 473 -26.22 30.04 27.56
CA ASN A 473 -26.75 28.69 27.47
C ASN A 473 -25.87 27.75 26.63
N GLU A 474 -24.81 28.26 25.99
CA GLU A 474 -23.94 27.47 25.11
C GLU A 474 -23.26 26.31 25.84
N PHE A 475 -22.71 26.55 27.03
CA PHE A 475 -22.06 25.52 27.82
C PHE A 475 -23.01 24.38 28.18
N TYR A 476 -24.21 24.70 28.67
CA TYR A 476 -25.24 23.71 28.99
C TYR A 476 -25.63 22.89 27.75
N ARG A 477 -25.85 23.54 26.61
CA ARG A 477 -26.17 22.85 25.34
C ARG A 477 -25.07 21.90 24.91
N ILE A 478 -23.80 22.32 24.99
CA ILE A 478 -22.65 21.48 24.66
C ILE A 478 -22.62 20.25 25.58
N CYS A 479 -22.81 20.44 26.88
CA CYS A 479 -22.84 19.35 27.85
C CYS A 479 -23.97 18.35 27.56
N VAL A 480 -25.20 18.82 27.33
CA VAL A 480 -26.35 17.94 27.02
C VAL A 480 -26.14 17.19 25.70
N ARG A 481 -25.65 17.87 24.65
CA ARG A 481 -25.44 17.25 23.33
C ARG A 481 -24.45 16.08 23.40
N GLY A 482 -23.41 16.19 24.22
CA GLY A 482 -22.43 15.12 24.43
C GLY A 482 -22.82 14.09 25.51
N ALA A 483 -23.90 14.32 26.26
CA ALA A 483 -24.25 13.49 27.40
C ALA A 483 -24.77 12.11 26.95
N PRO A 484 -24.29 11.00 27.56
CA PRO A 484 -24.94 9.71 27.42
C PRO A 484 -26.32 9.75 28.08
N VAL A 485 -27.25 8.91 27.61
CA VAL A 485 -28.64 8.85 28.10
C VAL A 485 -28.70 8.76 29.63
N ARG A 486 -27.85 7.95 30.28
CA ARG A 486 -27.78 7.85 31.75
C ARG A 486 -27.47 9.16 32.48
N ALA A 487 -26.84 10.11 31.82
CA ALA A 487 -26.46 11.40 32.40
C ALA A 487 -27.53 12.48 32.18
N LEU A 488 -28.61 12.20 31.43
CA LEU A 488 -29.68 13.17 31.20
C LEU A 488 -30.38 13.60 32.50
N ILE A 489 -30.38 12.75 33.53
CA ILE A 489 -30.87 13.07 34.89
C ILE A 489 -30.16 14.28 35.52
N LEU A 490 -28.96 14.65 35.05
CA LEU A 490 -28.23 15.82 35.55
C LEU A 490 -28.73 17.13 34.94
N PHE A 491 -29.42 17.04 33.80
CA PHE A 491 -29.82 18.19 33.00
C PHE A 491 -31.34 18.39 33.00
N PHE A 492 -32.07 17.27 33.05
CA PHE A 492 -33.52 17.21 33.04
C PHE A 492 -34.03 16.66 34.38
N PRO A 493 -35.27 16.98 34.78
CA PRO A 493 -35.88 16.51 36.02
C PRO A 493 -36.31 15.03 35.91
N PHE A 494 -35.39 14.15 35.53
CA PHE A 494 -35.61 12.73 35.32
C PHE A 494 -35.05 11.89 36.48
N ASP A 495 -35.67 10.75 36.73
CA ASP A 495 -35.14 9.69 37.57
C ASP A 495 -34.63 8.51 36.71
N GLY A 496 -34.14 7.46 37.37
CA GLY A 496 -33.65 6.26 36.68
C GLY A 496 -34.73 5.53 35.89
N ASP A 497 -35.96 5.48 36.42
CA ASP A 497 -37.09 4.80 35.78
C ASP A 497 -37.47 5.49 34.46
N TYR A 498 -37.44 6.82 34.42
CA TYR A 498 -37.63 7.58 33.17
C TYR A 498 -36.56 7.22 32.13
N ILE A 499 -35.30 7.11 32.54
CA ILE A 499 -34.20 6.73 31.65
C ILE A 499 -34.40 5.32 31.08
N ASP A 500 -34.72 4.35 31.93
CA ASP A 500 -34.97 2.98 31.50
C ASP A 500 -36.16 2.91 30.53
N ASN A 501 -37.23 3.66 30.82
CA ASN A 501 -38.40 3.76 29.94
C ASN A 501 -38.08 4.42 28.60
N LEU A 502 -37.27 5.49 28.59
CA LEU A 502 -36.82 6.15 27.37
C LEU A 502 -36.03 5.20 26.47
N ILE A 503 -35.13 4.41 27.07
CA ILE A 503 -34.34 3.37 26.36
C ILE A 503 -35.27 2.28 25.81
N GLU A 504 -36.20 1.78 26.63
CA GLU A 504 -37.13 0.72 26.22
C GLU A 504 -38.04 1.17 25.07
N ARG A 505 -38.60 2.39 25.16
CA ARG A 505 -39.42 3.01 24.10
C ARG A 505 -38.62 3.20 22.83
N ALA A 506 -37.39 3.73 22.93
CA ALA A 506 -36.53 3.93 21.77
C ALA A 506 -36.21 2.60 21.08
N ASN A 507 -35.84 1.57 21.85
CA ASN A 507 -35.56 0.24 21.31
C ASN A 507 -36.79 -0.46 20.74
N LYS A 508 -37.98 -0.20 21.29
CA LYS A 508 -39.24 -0.67 20.72
C LYS A 508 -39.52 -0.04 19.36
N LEU A 509 -39.40 1.27 19.22
CA LEU A 509 -39.54 1.96 17.93
C LEU A 509 -38.54 1.44 16.91
N ILE A 510 -37.29 1.21 17.33
CA ILE A 510 -36.26 0.60 16.48
C ILE A 510 -36.70 -0.79 16.01
N LYS A 511 -37.18 -1.68 16.89
CA LYS A 511 -37.68 -3.01 16.48
C LYS A 511 -38.85 -2.91 15.50
N GLU A 512 -39.85 -2.09 15.80
CA GLU A 512 -41.03 -1.90 14.94
C GLU A 512 -40.68 -1.35 13.56
N SER A 513 -39.62 -0.55 13.45
CA SER A 513 -39.13 -0.04 12.16
C SER A 513 -38.47 -1.11 11.28
N LEU A 514 -38.09 -2.26 11.84
CA LEU A 514 -37.46 -3.37 11.12
C LEU A 514 -38.46 -4.39 10.59
N GLU A 515 -39.68 -4.38 11.14
CA GLU A 515 -40.77 -5.25 10.71
C GLU A 515 -41.59 -4.64 9.56
N LYS A 516 -41.31 -3.38 9.20
CA LYS A 516 -41.92 -2.62 8.10
C LYS A 516 -40.93 -2.49 6.94
#